data_AF-X1BDJ4-F1
#
_entry.id   AF-X1BDJ4-F1
#
_cell.length_a   1.000
_cell.length_b   1.000
_cell.length_c   1.000
_cell.angle_alpha   90.00
_cell.angle_beta   90.00
_cell.angle_gamma   90.00
#
_symmetry.space_group_name_H-M   'P 1'
#
loop_
_entity.id
_entity.type
_entity.pdbx_description
1 polymer ?
#
loop_
_entity_poly.entity_id
_entity_poly.type
_entity_poly.pdbx_seq_one_letter_code
_entity_poly.pdbx_strand_id
1 'polypeptide(L)' 'WGEHYLGGGVAVIEADVGKGKLFLFGPEITNRAQTHGTFKFLFNGIYYGSASKQKL' A
#
# COMPACT_ATOMS: atom_id res chain seq x y z
N TRP A 1 -10.23 -3.17 17.30
CA TRP A 1 -9.85 -4.59 17.45
C TRP A 1 -9.01 -4.98 16.25
N GLY A 2 -7.70 -5.19 16.40
CA GLY A 2 -6.80 -5.50 15.27
C GLY A 2 -5.42 -4.86 15.35
N GLU A 3 -5.32 -3.68 15.98
CA GLU A 3 -4.07 -2.90 16.08
C GLU A 3 -2.95 -3.63 16.84
N HIS A 4 -3.30 -4.48 17.81
CA HIS A 4 -2.35 -5.33 18.53
C HIS A 4 -1.66 -6.38 17.67
N TYR A 5 -2.20 -6.75 16.49
CA TYR A 5 -1.55 -7.67 15.55
C TYR A 5 -0.55 -6.99 14.61
N LEU A 6 -0.51 -5.65 14.62
CA LEU A 6 0.45 -4.87 13.81
C LEU A 6 1.79 -4.67 14.54
N GLY A 7 1.88 -5.02 15.83
CA GLY A 7 3.10 -4.95 16.62
C GLY A 7 4.13 -5.97 16.14
N GLY A 8 5.16 -5.51 15.43
CA GLY A 8 6.25 -6.35 14.90
C GLY A 8 6.01 -6.94 13.50
N GLY A 9 4.85 -6.65 12.88
CA GLY A 9 4.53 -7.05 11.51
C GLY A 9 4.97 -6.03 10.46
N VAL A 10 5.17 -6.46 9.21
CA VAL A 10 5.43 -5.55 8.09
C VAL A 10 4.13 -4.93 7.61
N ALA A 11 4.03 -3.60 7.65
CA ALA A 11 2.82 -2.88 7.24
C ALA A 11 2.63 -2.88 5.71
N VAL A 12 3.71 -2.71 4.95
CA VAL A 12 3.72 -2.72 3.48
C VAL A 12 4.99 -3.40 2.98
N ILE A 13 4.86 -4.29 1.99
CA ILE A 13 5.97 -4.89 1.25
C ILE A 13 5.85 -4.49 -0.22
N GLU A 14 6.97 -4.10 -0.82
CA GLU A 14 7.09 -3.99 -2.28
C GLU A 14 8.08 -5.02 -2.82
N ALA A 15 7.80 -5.58 -3.99
CA ALA A 15 8.70 -6.49 -4.70
C ALA A 15 8.55 -6.32 -6.22
N ASP A 16 9.67 -6.47 -6.95
CA ASP A 16 9.64 -6.59 -8.40
C ASP A 16 9.18 -8.00 -8.80
N VAL A 17 8.13 -8.09 -9.60
CA VAL A 17 7.56 -9.36 -10.08
C VAL A 17 7.42 -9.30 -11.60
N GLY A 18 8.31 -10.00 -12.29
CA GLY A 18 8.38 -9.97 -13.75
C GLY A 18 8.67 -8.55 -14.27
N LYS A 19 7.74 -7.99 -15.05
CA LYS A 19 7.83 -6.61 -15.59
C LYS A 19 7.07 -5.59 -14.73
N GLY A 20 6.45 -6.02 -13.63
CA GLY A 20 5.60 -5.18 -12.78
C GLY A 20 6.10 -5.12 -11.34
N LYS A 21 5.31 -4.44 -10.50
CA LYS A 21 5.53 -4.39 -9.05
C LYS A 21 4.35 -4.98 -8.30
N LEU A 22 4.66 -5.71 -7.25
CA LEU A 22 3.71 -6.23 -6.29
C LEU A 22 3.78 -5.39 -5.02
N PHE A 23 2.62 -4.90 -4.56
CA PHE A 23 2.47 -4.24 -3.27
C PHE A 23 1.54 -5.07 -2.39
N LEU A 24 2.03 -5.47 -1.22
CA LEU A 24 1.27 -6.23 -0.22
C LEU A 24 1.07 -5.35 1.01
N PHE A 25 -0.19 -5.19 1.44
CA PHE A 25 -0.56 -4.39 2.59
C PHE A 25 -1.03 -5.31 3.72
N GLY A 26 -0.34 -5.26 4.86
CA GLY A 26 -0.71 -6.03 6.05
C GLY A 26 -2.03 -5.58 6.68
N PRO A 27 -2.28 -4.26 6.84
CA PRO A 27 -3.58 -3.75 7.22
C PRO A 27 -4.59 -3.87 6.08
N GLU A 28 -5.87 -4.06 6.41
CA GLU A 28 -6.95 -4.03 5.42
C GLU A 28 -7.22 -2.59 4.97
N ILE A 29 -6.46 -2.12 3.97
CA ILE A 29 -6.54 -0.73 3.46
C ILE A 29 -7.87 -0.42 2.75
N THR A 30 -8.67 -1.44 2.44
CA THR A 30 -9.99 -1.33 1.80
C THR A 30 -11.15 -1.41 2.80
N ASN A 31 -10.89 -1.71 4.09
CA ASN A 31 -11.95 -1.82 5.09
C ASN A 31 -12.60 -0.46 5.36
N ARG A 32 -13.89 -0.37 5.08
CA ARG A 32 -14.79 0.72 5.45
C ARG A 32 -14.40 2.15 5.07
N ALA A 33 -13.42 2.43 4.21
CA ALA A 33 -13.23 3.78 3.64
C ALA A 33 -13.06 4.95 4.66
N GLN A 34 -12.99 4.69 5.97
CA GLN A 34 -13.18 5.71 7.01
C GLN A 34 -11.88 6.39 7.46
N THR A 35 -10.70 5.82 7.21
CA THR A 35 -9.43 6.57 7.38
C THR A 35 -9.01 7.11 6.03
N HIS A 36 -9.28 8.40 5.79
CA HIS A 36 -8.87 9.12 4.58
C HIS A 36 -7.37 8.93 4.22
N GLY A 37 -6.54 8.54 5.18
CA GLY A 37 -5.13 8.22 4.98
C GLY A 37 -4.85 6.97 4.13
N THR A 38 -5.67 5.91 4.21
CA THR A 38 -5.34 4.62 3.55
C THR A 38 -5.63 4.62 2.05
N PHE A 39 -6.53 5.48 1.57
CA PHE A 39 -6.85 5.60 0.14
C PHE A 39 -5.64 5.91 -0.74
N LYS A 40 -4.71 6.73 -0.22
CA LYS A 40 -3.49 7.07 -0.96
C LYS A 40 -2.67 5.82 -1.26
N PHE A 41 -2.59 4.85 -0.34
CA PHE A 41 -1.86 3.60 -0.59
C PHE A 41 -2.51 2.76 -1.68
N LEU A 42 -3.85 2.67 -1.68
CA LEU A 42 -4.59 1.95 -2.72
C LEU A 42 -4.38 2.58 -4.10
N PHE A 43 -4.69 3.88 -4.23
CA PHE A 43 -4.64 4.55 -5.52
C PHE A 43 -3.20 4.73 -6.02
N ASN A 44 -2.24 5.04 -5.15
CA ASN A 44 -0.84 5.10 -5.55
C ASN A 44 -0.34 3.72 -6.00
N GLY A 45 -0.79 2.63 -5.38
CA GLY A 45 -0.47 1.28 -5.84
C GLY A 45 -1.01 0.98 -7.23
N ILE A 46 -2.27 1.36 -7.51
CA ILE A 46 -2.91 1.19 -8.82
C ILE A 46 -2.22 2.06 -9.89
N TYR A 47 -1.97 3.33 -9.59
CA TYR A 47 -1.36 4.28 -10.54
C TYR A 47 0.16 4.18 -10.62
N TYR A 48 0.80 3.36 -9.78
CA TYR A 48 2.25 3.22 -9.74
C TYR A 48 2.84 2.89 -11.11
N GLY A 49 2.18 1.99 -11.86
CA GLY A 49 2.67 1.54 -13.16
C GLY A 49 2.82 2.65 -14.20
N SER A 50 2.04 3.72 -14.09
CA SER A 50 2.09 4.88 -14.99
C SER A 50 2.81 6.10 -14.39
N ALA A 51 3.23 6.02 -13.13
CA ALA A 51 3.80 7.16 -12.42
C ALA A 51 5.21 7.48 -12.94
N SER A 52 5.49 8.77 -13.12
CA SER A 52 6.84 9.27 -13.44
C SER A 52 7.51 9.78 -12.16
N LYS A 53 8.84 9.60 -12.06
CA LYS A 53 9.60 10.20 -10.96
C LYS A 53 9.64 11.71 -11.14
N GLN A 54 9.00 12.45 -10.24
CA GLN A 54 9.17 13.90 -10.13
C GLN A 54 10.59 14.18 -9.61
N LYS A 55 11.35 15.02 -10.31
CA LYS A 55 12.64 15.53 -9.81
C LYS A 55 12.36 16.67 -8.84
N LEU A 56 12.84 16.55 -7.60
CA LEU A 56 12.76 17.59 -6.56
C LEU A 56 13.77 18.69 -6.82
#